data_AF-A0A7C0W6V7-F1
#
_entry.id   AF-A0A7C0W6V7-F1
#
_cell.length_a   1.000
_cell.length_b   1.000
_cell.length_c   1.000
_cell.angle_alpha   90.00
_cell.angle_beta   90.00
_cell.angle_gamma   90.00
#
_symmetry.space_group_name_H-M   'P 1'
#
loop_
_entity.id
_entity.type
_entity.pdbx_description
1 polymer ?
#
loop_
_entity_poly.entity_id
_entity_poly.type
_entity_poly.pdbx_seq_one_letter_code
_entity_poly.pdbx_strand_id
1 'polypeptide(L)' 'MFSCYSMIMFNIAKTKPEVRKIAEKYRLPLVLLFGSQVSGRTHPQSDVDIAFLSEKRMSLIEI' A
#
# COMPACT_ATOMS: atom_id res chain seq x y z
N MET A 1 30.04 -8.52 4.88
CA MET A 1 29.19 -9.73 4.79
C MET A 1 27.88 -9.32 4.13
N PHE A 2 27.80 -9.39 2.81
CA PHE A 2 26.61 -9.00 2.06
C PHE A 2 25.70 -10.21 1.97
N SER A 3 24.67 -10.25 2.81
CA SER A 3 23.66 -11.30 2.78
C SER A 3 22.75 -11.07 1.56
N CYS A 4 22.73 -12.05 0.66
CA CYS A 4 21.82 -12.11 -0.49
C CYS A 4 20.38 -12.23 0.01
N TYR A 5 19.68 -11.10 0.12
CA TYR A 5 18.24 -11.12 0.32
C TYR A 5 17.54 -10.87 -1.01
N SER A 6 16.69 -11.82 -1.41
CA SER A 6 15.81 -11.72 -2.57
C SER A 6 14.96 -10.46 -2.46
N MET A 7 15.19 -9.50 -3.35
CA MET A 7 14.49 -8.22 -3.38
C MET A 7 13.11 -8.42 -4.01
N ILE A 8 12.09 -8.69 -3.19
CA ILE A 8 10.70 -8.71 -3.63
C ILE A 8 10.30 -7.24 -3.89
N MET A 9 10.47 -6.80 -5.13
CA MET A 9 10.00 -5.50 -5.58
C MET A 9 8.46 -5.51 -5.59
N PHE A 10 7.83 -4.68 -4.75
CA PHE A 10 6.38 -4.49 -4.80
C PHE A 10 5.95 -4.01 -6.20
N ASN A 11 5.17 -4.82 -6.91
CA ASN A 11 4.80 -4.52 -8.30
C ASN A 11 3.55 -3.65 -8.34
N ILE A 12 3.76 -2.32 -8.37
CA ILE A 12 2.70 -1.32 -8.43
C ILE A 12 1.72 -1.59 -9.59
N ALA A 13 2.22 -2.00 -10.76
CA ALA A 13 1.37 -2.23 -11.94
C ALA A 13 0.40 -3.41 -11.73
N LYS A 14 0.86 -4.48 -11.05
CA LYS A 14 0.01 -5.62 -10.70
C LYS A 14 -0.95 -5.33 -9.54
N THR A 15 -0.55 -4.49 -8.59
CA THR A 15 -1.35 -4.23 -7.37
C THR A 15 -2.38 -3.12 -7.57
N LYS A 16 -2.16 -2.19 -8.50
CA LYS A 16 -3.04 -1.05 -8.78
C LYS A 16 -4.51 -1.43 -9.05
N PRO A 17 -4.83 -2.51 -9.79
CA PRO A 17 -6.21 -2.97 -9.96
C PRO A 17 -6.89 -3.40 -8.65
N GLU A 18 -6.17 -4.07 -7.76
CA GLU A 18 -6.72 -4.50 -6.46
C GLU A 18 -6.98 -3.32 -5.53
N VAL A 19 -6.05 -2.35 -5.50
CA VAL A 19 -6.23 -1.09 -4.76
C VAL A 19 -7.43 -0.30 -5.28
N ARG A 20 -7.65 -0.29 -6.60
CA ARG A 20 -8.82 0.34 -7.21
C ARG A 20 -10.13 -0.29 -6.73
N LYS A 21 -10.21 -1.62 -6.62
CA LYS A 21 -11.41 -2.29 -6.09
C LYS A 21 -11.71 -1.87 -4.64
N ILE A 22 -10.68 -1.72 -3.81
CA ILE A 22 -10.82 -1.22 -2.43
C ILE A 22 -11.33 0.22 -2.44
N ALA A 23 -10.72 1.10 -3.25
CA ALA A 23 -11.14 2.49 -3.37
C ALA A 23 -12.61 2.62 -3.81
N GLU A 24 -13.04 1.83 -4.79
CA GLU A 24 -14.42 1.81 -5.27
C GLU A 24 -15.39 1.25 -4.22
N LYS A 25 -15.03 0.13 -3.56
CA LYS A 25 -15.84 -0.50 -2.50
C LYS A 25 -16.16 0.46 -1.36
N TYR A 26 -15.16 1.23 -0.91
CA TYR A 26 -15.29 2.16 0.22
C TYR A 26 -15.54 3.61 -0.20
N ARG A 27 -15.67 3.88 -1.51
CA ARG A 27 -15.85 5.23 -2.10
C ARG A 27 -14.76 6.21 -1.63
N LEU A 28 -13.52 5.77 -1.66
CA LEU A 28 -12.36 6.56 -1.25
C LEU A 28 -11.94 7.48 -2.41
N PRO A 29 -12.06 8.82 -2.27
CA PRO A 29 -11.63 9.76 -3.30
C PRO A 29 -10.12 9.73 -3.58
N LEU A 30 -9.31 9.29 -2.62
CA LEU A 30 -7.87 9.22 -2.76
C LEU A 30 -7.30 8.02 -2.00
N VAL A 31 -6.39 7.29 -2.64
CA VAL A 31 -5.57 6.24 -2.04
C VAL A 31 -4.12 6.46 -2.49
N LEU A 32 -3.19 6.47 -1.53
CA LEU A 32 -1.78 6.75 -1.74
C LEU A 32 -0.93 5.61 -1.17
N LEU A 33 0.03 5.15 -1.95
CA LEU A 33 1.15 4.35 -1.44
C LEU A 33 2.17 5.30 -0.81
N PHE A 34 2.59 5.02 0.41
CA PHE A 34 3.63 5.80 1.10
C PHE A 34 4.60 4.87 1.83
N GLY A 35 5.51 5.44 2.61
CA GLY A 35 6.43 4.65 3.44
C GLY A 35 7.62 4.07 2.70
N SER A 36 8.20 3.02 3.27
CA SER A 36 9.51 2.45 2.88
C SER A 36 9.50 1.99 1.41
N GLN A 37 8.38 1.44 0.95
CA GLN A 37 8.14 0.93 -0.41
C GLN A 37 8.30 2.00 -1.51
N VAL A 38 8.10 3.28 -1.19
CA VAL A 38 8.23 4.38 -2.16
C VAL A 38 9.63 4.98 -2.15
N SER A 39 10.31 4.94 -0.99
CA SER A 39 11.64 5.52 -0.79
C SER A 39 12.80 4.69 -1.36
N GLY A 40 12.54 3.42 -1.73
CA GLY A 40 13.56 2.47 -2.16
C GLY A 40 14.40 1.90 -1.01
N ARG A 41 14.17 2.33 0.25
CA ARG A 41 14.76 1.73 1.46
C ARG A 41 13.89 0.60 1.98
N THR A 42 13.54 -0.32 1.10
CA THR A 42 12.63 -1.43 1.39
C THR A 42 13.43 -2.63 1.92
N HIS A 43 13.16 -3.05 3.15
CA HIS A 43 13.60 -4.37 3.63
C HIS A 43 12.71 -5.46 2.98
N PRO A 44 13.21 -6.66 2.64
CA PRO A 44 12.41 -7.72 1.99
C PRO A 44 11.12 -8.13 2.72
N GLN A 45 11.06 -7.88 4.03
CA GLN A 45 9.90 -8.13 4.89
C GLN A 45 9.12 -6.86 5.23
N SER A 46 9.35 -5.76 4.50
CA SER A 46 8.61 -4.52 4.73
C SER A 46 7.17 -4.70 4.28
N ASP A 47 6.25 -4.28 5.13
CA ASP A 47 4.84 -4.18 4.79
C ASP A 47 4.61 -3.10 3.71
N VAL A 48 3.34 -2.94 3.35
CA VAL A 48 2.87 -1.95 2.36
C VAL A 48 2.00 -0.94 3.08
N ASP A 49 2.49 0.30 3.20
CA ASP A 49 1.75 1.37 3.85
C ASP A 49 0.85 2.11 2.86
N ILE A 50 -0.45 2.17 3.16
CA ILE A 50 -1.46 2.82 2.34
C ILE A 50 -2.19 3.88 3.15
N ALA A 51 -2.21 5.12 2.64
CA ALA A 51 -3.01 6.20 3.18
C ALA A 51 -4.24 6.39 2.29
N PHE A 52 -5.36 6.76 2.89
CA PHE A 52 -6.57 7.07 2.15
C PHE A 52 -7.27 8.32 2.69
N LEU A 53 -7.99 8.99 1.81
CA LEU A 53 -8.96 10.01 2.17
C LEU A 53 -10.35 9.40 2.06
N SER A 54 -11.18 9.64 3.06
CA SER A 54 -12.59 9.25 3.05
C SER A 54 -13.46 10.46 3.39
N GLU A 55 -14.56 10.63 2.67
CA GLU A 55 -15.58 11.65 2.98
C GLU A 55 -16.41 11.27 4.20
N LYS A 56 -16.49 9.96 4.50
CA LYS A 56 -17.18 9.42 5.66
C LYS A 56 -16.17 9.08 6.74
N ARG A 57 -16.49 9.46 7.98
CA ARG A 57 -15.73 9.01 9.15
C ARG A 57 -15.76 7.49 9.19
N MET A 58 -14.59 6.86 9.09
CA MET A 58 -14.45 5.41 9.25
C MET A 58 -14.19 5.11 10.72
N SER A 59 -14.88 4.11 11.27
CA SER A 59 -14.51 3.56 12.56
C SER A 59 -13.46 2.45 12.36
N LEU A 60 -12.59 2.25 13.36
CA LEU A 60 -11.61 1.16 13.36
C LEU A 60 -12.26 -0.25 13.33
N ILE A 61 -13.56 -0.35 13.57
CA ILE A 61 -14.34 -1.59 13.52
C ILE A 61 -14.82 -1.89 12.08
N GLU A 62 -14.82 -0.90 11.19
CA GLU A 62 -15.33 -1.01 9.81
C GLU A 62 -14.24 -1.22 8.75
N ILE A 63 -12.96 -1.17 9.15
CA ILE A 63 -11.78 -1.42 8.31
C ILE A 63 -11.27 -2.83 8.61
#